data_AF-A0A9D6HP71-F1
#
_entry.id   AF-A0A9D6HP71-F1
#
_cell.length_a   1.000
_cell.length_b   1.000
_cell.length_c   1.000
_cell.angle_alpha   90.00
_cell.angle_beta   90.00
_cell.angle_gamma   90.00
#
_symmetry.space_group_name_H-M   'P 1'
#
loop_
_entity.id
_entity.type
_entity.pdbx_description
1 polymer ?
#
loop_
_entity_poly.entity_id
_entity_poly.type
_entity_poly.pdbx_seq_one_letter_code
_entity_poly.pdbx_strand_id
1 'polypeptide(L)' 'MLDALVEFVARIVVEFVFHTVFHGIGWVMLKAVTLGRYPPPRPEKYNEGFVALLPIACLFVGLALAFS' A
#
# COMPACT_ATOMS: atom_id res chain seq x y z
N MET A 1 -21.45 12.70 -18.32
CA MET A 1 -22.02 11.60 -17.49
C MET A 1 -21.12 10.37 -17.51
N LEU A 2 -20.65 9.92 -18.68
CA LEU A 2 -19.70 8.81 -18.78
C LEU A 2 -18.38 9.08 -18.05
N ASP A 3 -17.82 10.30 -18.19
CA ASP A 3 -16.55 10.66 -17.53
C ASP A 3 -16.63 10.58 -16.00
N ALA A 4 -17.71 11.10 -15.41
CA ALA A 4 -17.95 11.03 -13.98
C ALA A 4 -18.12 9.58 -13.47
N LEU A 5 -18.75 8.72 -14.27
CA LEU A 5 -18.88 7.30 -13.95
C LEU A 5 -17.51 6.60 -13.98
N VAL A 6 -16.69 6.88 -15.01
CA VAL A 6 -15.34 6.33 -15.13
C VAL A 6 -14.46 6.79 -13.96
N GLU A 7 -14.49 8.07 -13.61
CA GLU A 7 -13.74 8.62 -12.47
C GLU A 7 -14.15 7.94 -11.16
N PHE A 8 -15.46 7.77 -10.93
CA PHE A 8 -15.97 7.11 -9.75
C PHE A 8 -15.52 5.64 -9.64
N VAL A 9 -15.62 4.90 -10.75
CA VAL A 9 -15.18 3.50 -10.80
C VAL A 9 -13.67 3.41 -10.60
N ALA A 10 -12.89 4.25 -11.28
CA ALA A 10 -11.44 4.29 -11.12
C ALA A 10 -11.04 4.58 -9.67
N ARG A 11 -11.72 5.52 -9.01
CA ARG A 11 -11.49 5.82 -7.59
C ARG A 11 -11.75 4.61 -6.70
N ILE A 12 -12.86 3.90 -6.88
CA ILE A 12 -13.17 2.68 -6.11
C ILE A 12 -12.10 1.61 -6.34
N VAL A 13 -11.70 1.39 -7.59
CA VAL A 13 -10.66 0.41 -7.92
C VAL A 13 -9.34 0.77 -7.25
N VAL A 14 -8.94 2.04 -7.31
CA VAL A 14 -7.71 2.52 -6.67
C VAL A 14 -7.79 2.36 -5.15
N GLU A 15 -8.88 2.79 -4.51
CA GLU A 15 -9.07 2.66 -3.06
C GLU A 15 -9.05 1.19 -2.62
N PHE A 16 -9.70 0.30 -3.39
CA PHE A 16 -9.72 -1.13 -3.14
C PHE A 16 -8.33 -1.74 -3.26
N VAL A 17 -7.61 -1.49 -4.35
CA VAL A 17 -6.24 -1.99 -4.56
C VAL A 17 -5.31 -1.47 -3.46
N PHE A 18 -5.47 -0.21 -3.05
CA PHE A 18 -4.66 0.40 -2.00
C PHE A 18 -4.86 -0.27 -0.64
N HIS A 19 -6.12 -0.44 -0.22
CA HIS A 19 -6.43 -1.02 1.10
C HIS A 19 -6.29 -2.54 1.17
N THR A 20 -6.36 -3.26 0.04
CA THR A 20 -6.26 -4.72 0.05
C THR A 20 -4.87 -5.19 -0.36
N VAL A 21 -4.45 -4.88 -1.58
CA VAL A 21 -3.21 -5.38 -2.17
C VAL A 21 -2.01 -4.69 -1.53
N PHE A 22 -1.94 -3.36 -1.61
CA PHE A 22 -0.76 -2.65 -1.10
C PHE A 22 -0.66 -2.72 0.42
N HIS A 23 -1.77 -2.58 1.14
CA HIS A 23 -1.73 -2.76 2.58
C HIS A 23 -1.29 -4.18 2.99
N GLY A 24 -1.80 -5.23 2.32
CA GLY A 24 -1.39 -6.61 2.61
C GLY A 24 0.10 -6.86 2.36
N ILE A 25 0.61 -6.41 1.21
CA ILE A 25 2.04 -6.52 0.88
C ILE A 25 2.87 -5.72 1.89
N GLY A 26 2.50 -4.47 2.14
CA GLY A 26 3.19 -3.59 3.07
C GLY A 26 3.23 -4.12 4.48
N TRP A 27 2.16 -4.78 4.93
CA TRP A 27 2.10 -5.46 6.22
C TRP A 27 3.17 -6.54 6.32
N VAL A 28 3.25 -7.43 5.33
CA VAL A 28 4.25 -8.52 5.30
C VAL A 28 5.67 -7.95 5.23
N MET A 29 5.90 -6.94 4.40
CA MET A 29 7.21 -6.29 4.28
C MET A 29 7.64 -5.66 5.60
N LEU A 30 6.77 -4.90 6.25
CA LEU A 30 7.08 -4.26 7.53
C LEU A 30 7.28 -5.31 8.63
N LYS A 31 6.49 -6.38 8.66
CA LYS A 31 6.70 -7.49 9.61
C LYS A 31 8.07 -8.12 9.40
N ALA A 32 8.49 -8.33 8.16
CA ALA A 32 9.81 -8.88 7.87
C ALA A 32 10.93 -7.93 8.32
N VAL A 33 10.86 -6.64 7.96
CA VAL A 33 11.89 -5.64 8.26
C VAL A 33 11.97 -5.32 9.75
N THR A 34 10.85 -5.32 10.45
CA THR A 34 10.78 -4.96 11.88
C THR A 34 10.81 -6.17 12.82
N LEU A 35 11.10 -7.37 12.30
CA LEU A 35 11.11 -8.62 13.07
C LEU A 35 9.80 -8.83 13.85
N GLY A 36 8.68 -8.55 13.19
CA GLY A 36 7.35 -8.74 13.74
C GLY A 36 6.83 -7.57 14.59
N ARG A 37 7.61 -6.52 14.85
CA ARG A 37 7.20 -5.40 15.72
C ARG A 37 6.11 -4.51 15.11
N TYR A 38 6.14 -4.30 13.80
CA TYR A 38 5.19 -3.45 13.09
C TYR A 38 4.65 -4.14 11.82
N PRO A 39 3.37 -3.99 11.45
CA PRO A 39 2.32 -3.29 12.21
C PRO A 39 1.92 -4.05 13.49
N PRO A 40 1.51 -3.36 14.56
CA PRO A 40 1.10 -4.02 15.79
C PRO A 40 -0.23 -4.78 15.60
N PRO A 41 -0.49 -5.83 16.39
CA PRO A 41 -1.78 -6.50 16.38
C PRO A 41 -2.90 -5.56 16.88
N ARG A 42 -4.12 -5.73 16.36
CA ARG A 42 -5.29 -5.01 16.88
C ARG A 42 -5.46 -5.34 18.38
N PRO A 43 -5.84 -4.37 19.24
CA PRO A 43 -6.51 -3.11 18.91
C PRO A 43 -5.58 -1.88 18.73
N GLU A 44 -4.25 -2.07 18.75
CA GLU A 44 -3.33 -0.94 18.72
C GLU A 44 -3.43 -0.19 17.38
N LYS A 45 -3.61 1.13 17.45
CA LYS A 45 -3.70 1.98 16.26
C LYS A 45 -2.33 2.11 15.62
N TYR A 46 -2.30 2.01 14.31
CA TYR A 46 -1.11 2.27 13.50
C TYR A 46 -1.51 3.04 12.23
N ASN A 47 -0.50 3.50 11.47
CA ASN A 47 -0.73 4.27 10.26
C ASN A 47 -0.90 3.33 9.05
N GLU A 48 -2.14 3.01 8.70
CA GLU A 48 -2.48 2.15 7.57
C GLU A 48 -1.97 2.70 6.23
N GLY A 49 -1.97 4.02 6.07
CA GLY A 49 -1.43 4.69 4.89
C GLY A 49 0.06 4.46 4.72
N PHE A 50 0.83 4.52 5.81
CA PHE A 50 2.26 4.21 5.78
C PHE A 50 2.52 2.75 5.34
N VAL A 51 1.72 1.81 5.86
CA VAL A 51 1.80 0.40 5.47
C VAL A 51 1.57 0.23 3.98
N ALA A 52 0.49 0.83 3.44
CA ALA A 52 0.15 0.73 2.03
C ALA A 52 1.09 1.51 1.09
N LEU A 53 1.76 2.56 1.57
CA LEU A 53 2.73 3.31 0.77
C LEU A 53 4.08 2.60 0.63
N LEU A 54 4.46 1.75 1.58
CA LEU A 54 5.77 1.10 1.55
C LEU A 54 6.02 0.29 0.26
N PRO A 55 5.10 -0.59 -0.21
CA PRO A 55 5.32 -1.34 -1.44
C PRO A 55 5.44 -0.45 -2.68
N ILE A 56 4.70 0.65 -2.71
CA ILE A 56 4.76 1.65 -3.79
C ILE A 56 6.15 2.28 -3.81
N ALA A 57 6.65 2.73 -2.65
CA ALA A 57 8.00 3.28 -2.53
C ALA A 57 9.07 2.27 -2.95
N CYS A 58 8.95 1.01 -2.52
CA CYS A 58 9.87 -0.05 -2.91
C CYS A 58 9.85 -0.34 -4.42
N LEU A 59 8.67 -0.28 -5.07
CA LEU A 59 8.56 -0.41 -6.51
C LEU A 59 9.31 0.72 -7.24
N PHE A 60 9.11 1.98 -6.83
CA PHE A 60 9.82 3.11 -7.42
C PHE A 60 11.34 3.05 -7.19
N VAL A 61 11.77 2.66 -5.99
CA VAL A 61 13.19 2.46 -5.69
C VAL A 61 13.76 1.34 -6.55
N GLY A 62 13.06 0.21 -6.67
CA GLY A 62 13.49 -0.91 -7.52
C GLY A 62 13.60 -0.53 -9.00
N LEU A 63 12.63 0.24 -9.52
CA LEU A 63 12.68 0.78 -10.87
C LEU A 63 13.85 1.75 -11.04
N ALA A 64 14.04 2.68 -10.11
CA ALA A 64 15.14 3.64 -10.16
C ALA A 64 16.50 2.92 -10.19
N LEU A 65 16.69 1.89 -9.37
CA LEU A 65 17.91 1.08 -9.36
C LEU A 65 18.09 0.22 -10.61
N ALA A 66 16.99 -0.23 -11.23
CA ALA A 66 17.06 -1.03 -12.44
C ALA A 66 17.45 -0.22 -13.69
N PHE A 67 17.18 1.09 -13.68
CA PHE A 67 17.41 2.02 -14.79
C PHE A 67 18.47 3.10 -14.49
N SER A 68 19.19 3.00 -13.37
CA SER A 68 20.36 3.82 -13.04
C SER A 68 21.65 3.20 -13.58
#